data_AF-A0A0F9N7N0-F1
#
_entry.id   AF-A0A0F9N7N0-F1
#
_cell.length_a   1.000
_cell.length_b   1.000
_cell.length_c   1.000
_cell.angle_alpha   90.00
_cell.angle_beta   90.00
_cell.angle_gamma   90.00
#
_symmetry.space_group_name_H-M   'P 1'
#
loop_
_entity.id
_entity.type
_entity.pdbx_description
1 polymer ?
#
loop_
_entity_poly.entity_id
_entity_poly.type
_entity_poly.pdbx_seq_one_letter_code
_entity_poly.pdbx_strand_id
1 'polypeptide(L)'
;HLPALISVFKDINKPRYPSMAGIMKAHEESRVVKLDANSIEADKSKIGLNGSMTEVSKIFSPERKGNHIILEGSNEEIVRKLVQNLKNDKIF
;
A
#
# COMPACT_ATOMS: atom_id res chain seq x y z
N HIS A 1 9.74 3.65 -28.96
CA HIS A 1 8.81 2.66 -29.56
C HIS A 1 8.20 1.83 -28.44
N LEU A 2 6.88 1.53 -28.53
CA LEU A 2 6.17 0.56 -27.68
C LEU A 2 6.19 -0.81 -28.40
N PRO A 3 6.21 -1.96 -27.71
CA PRO A 3 5.61 -2.25 -26.40
C PRO A 3 6.49 -1.91 -25.18
N ALA A 4 5.86 -1.49 -24.08
CA ALA A 4 6.52 -1.20 -22.81
C ALA A 4 5.65 -1.62 -21.61
N LEU A 5 6.30 -1.94 -20.48
CA LEU A 5 5.66 -2.13 -19.18
C LEU A 5 5.76 -0.82 -18.38
N ILE A 6 4.63 -0.33 -17.88
CA ILE A 6 4.56 0.93 -17.12
C ILE A 6 3.92 0.65 -15.76
N SER A 7 4.66 0.89 -14.68
CA SER A 7 4.13 0.93 -13.33
C SER A 7 3.78 2.38 -12.96
N VAL A 8 2.62 2.60 -12.37
CA VAL A 8 2.14 3.94 -11.99
C VAL A 8 1.99 4.05 -10.47
N PHE A 9 2.19 5.26 -9.94
CA PHE A 9 1.89 5.58 -8.54
C PHE A 9 0.42 5.96 -8.37
N LYS A 10 -0.09 5.80 -7.14
CA LYS A 10 -1.48 6.15 -6.77
C LYS A 10 -1.84 7.60 -7.11
N ASP A 11 -0.86 8.51 -7.09
CA ASP A 11 -1.07 9.95 -7.22
C ASP A 11 -1.08 10.44 -8.68
N ILE A 12 -0.92 9.53 -9.65
CA ILE A 12 -0.91 9.90 -11.08
C ILE A 12 -2.25 10.51 -11.54
N ASN A 13 -3.36 10.14 -10.91
CA ASN A 13 -4.69 10.70 -11.17
C ASN A 13 -5.67 10.44 -10.01
N LYS A 14 -6.91 10.93 -10.15
CA LYS A 14 -8.04 10.59 -9.28
C LYS A 14 -8.97 9.63 -10.01
N PRO A 15 -9.14 8.36 -9.55
CA PRO A 15 -10.07 7.43 -10.16
C PRO A 15 -11.50 7.99 -10.20
N ARG A 16 -12.18 7.83 -11.32
CA ARG A 16 -13.58 8.27 -11.48
C ARG A 16 -14.53 7.35 -10.72
N TYR A 17 -15.65 7.90 -10.24
CA TYR A 17 -16.77 7.07 -9.79
C TYR A 17 -17.43 6.36 -10.97
N PRO A 18 -17.88 5.11 -10.81
CA PRO A 18 -18.69 4.43 -11.82
C PRO A 18 -20.08 5.06 -11.89
N SER A 19 -20.69 5.06 -13.07
CA SER A 19 -22.09 5.42 -13.24
C SER A 19 -22.99 4.22 -12.94
N MET A 20 -24.26 4.43 -12.59
CA MET A 20 -25.23 3.35 -12.37
C MET A 20 -25.34 2.42 -13.58
N ALA A 21 -25.47 2.98 -14.78
CA ALA A 21 -25.48 2.21 -16.03
C ALA A 21 -24.20 1.39 -16.22
N GLY A 22 -23.04 1.94 -15.85
CA GLY A 22 -21.77 1.23 -15.91
C GLY A 22 -21.69 0.05 -14.93
N ILE A 23 -22.29 0.18 -13.75
CA ILE A 23 -22.37 -0.91 -12.77
C ILE A 23 -23.29 -2.03 -13.27
N MET A 24 -24.48 -1.69 -13.76
CA MET A 24 -25.42 -2.69 -14.31
C MET A 24 -24.80 -3.45 -15.49
N LYS A 25 -24.20 -2.73 -16.44
CA LYS A 25 -23.49 -3.33 -17.58
C LYS A 25 -22.35 -4.25 -17.14
N ALA A 26 -21.57 -3.84 -16.14
CA ALA A 26 -20.49 -4.66 -15.62
C ALA A 26 -21.01 -5.97 -15.00
N HIS A 27 -22.16 -5.91 -14.32
CA HIS A 27 -22.78 -7.09 -13.73
C HIS A 27 -23.42 -8.03 -14.77
N GLU A 28 -24.13 -7.47 -15.75
CA GLU A 28 -24.94 -8.23 -16.71
C GLU A 28 -24.14 -8.73 -17.93
N GLU A 29 -23.25 -7.89 -18.46
CA GLU A 29 -22.60 -8.15 -19.76
C GLU A 29 -21.12 -8.54 -19.62
N SER A 30 -20.45 -8.16 -18.53
CA SER A 30 -19.01 -8.41 -18.41
C SER A 30 -18.74 -9.83 -17.92
N ARG A 31 -18.31 -10.70 -18.84
CA ARG A 31 -17.86 -12.05 -18.51
C ARG A 31 -16.55 -11.99 -17.75
N VAL A 32 -16.59 -12.31 -16.45
CA VAL A 32 -15.38 -12.58 -15.68
C VAL A 32 -14.83 -13.95 -16.09
N VAL A 33 -13.78 -13.95 -16.89
CA VAL A 33 -13.09 -15.18 -17.30
C VAL A 33 -12.26 -15.67 -16.11
N LYS A 34 -12.61 -16.87 -15.60
CA LYS A 34 -11.81 -17.55 -14.60
C LYS A 34 -10.67 -18.29 -15.30
N LEU A 35 -9.44 -17.92 -14.96
CA LEU A 35 -8.23 -18.59 -15.42
C LEU A 35 -7.60 -19.31 -14.22
N ASP A 36 -7.11 -20.51 -14.47
CA ASP A 36 -6.32 -21.29 -13.52
C ASP A 36 -4.89 -21.52 -14.07
N ALA A 37 -4.05 -22.20 -13.30
CA ALA A 37 -2.69 -22.51 -13.72
C ALA A 37 -2.65 -23.34 -15.02
N ASN A 38 -3.64 -24.21 -15.24
CA ASN A 38 -3.71 -25.04 -16.45
C ASN A 38 -4.07 -24.20 -17.68
N SER A 39 -4.89 -23.15 -17.50
CA SER A 39 -5.33 -22.24 -18.57
C SER A 39 -4.18 -21.51 -19.26
N ILE A 40 -3.01 -21.45 -18.63
CA ILE A 40 -1.80 -20.80 -19.15
C ILE A 40 -0.59 -21.75 -19.17
N GLU A 41 -0.81 -23.05 -18.99
CA GLU A 41 0.26 -24.07 -18.93
C GLU A 41 1.39 -23.71 -17.94
N ALA A 42 1.03 -23.13 -16.79
CA ALA A 42 2.00 -22.68 -15.82
C ALA A 42 2.77 -23.84 -15.16
N ASP A 43 4.08 -23.67 -15.03
CA ASP A 43 4.95 -24.56 -14.28
C ASP A 43 4.62 -24.49 -12.78
N LYS A 44 4.12 -25.60 -12.23
CA LYS A 44 3.73 -25.72 -10.81
C LYS A 44 4.90 -25.51 -9.84
N SER A 45 6.14 -25.68 -10.28
CA SER A 45 7.33 -25.41 -9.46
C SER A 45 7.66 -23.91 -9.36
N LYS A 46 7.06 -23.07 -10.20
CA LYS A 46 7.34 -21.61 -10.30
C LYS A 46 6.18 -20.73 -9.84
N ILE A 47 5.14 -21.32 -9.23
CA ILE A 47 3.96 -20.59 -8.75
C ILE A 47 3.65 -20.94 -7.29
N GLY A 48 2.94 -20.04 -6.61
CA GLY A 48 2.60 -20.20 -5.20
C GLY A 48 3.80 -20.18 -4.28
N LEU A 49 3.68 -20.83 -3.12
CA LEU A 49 4.76 -20.89 -2.12
C LEU A 49 6.00 -21.63 -2.66
N ASN A 50 5.80 -22.75 -3.35
CA ASN A 50 6.89 -23.57 -3.90
C ASN A 50 7.76 -22.80 -4.92
N GLY A 51 7.16 -21.86 -5.66
CA GLY A 51 7.86 -21.02 -6.62
C GLY A 51 8.36 -19.68 -6.07
N SER A 52 8.13 -19.40 -4.79
CA SER A 52 8.56 -18.15 -4.17
C SER A 52 10.05 -18.18 -3.85
N MET A 53 10.78 -17.13 -4.24
CA MET A 53 12.19 -16.96 -3.87
C MET A 53 12.35 -16.59 -2.38
N THR A 54 11.30 -16.11 -1.74
CA THR A 54 11.32 -15.60 -0.36
C THR A 54 10.24 -16.24 0.49
N GLU A 55 10.55 -16.55 1.74
CA GLU A 55 9.59 -17.05 2.73
C GLU A 55 9.46 -16.09 3.90
N VAL A 56 8.22 -15.87 4.34
CA VAL A 56 7.94 -15.02 5.50
C VAL A 56 8.24 -15.79 6.77
N SER A 57 9.36 -15.46 7.43
CA SER A 57 9.81 -16.16 8.64
C SER A 57 9.10 -15.71 9.91
N LYS A 58 8.76 -14.41 10.01
CA LYS A 58 8.09 -13.85 11.19
C LYS A 58 7.25 -12.63 10.82
N ILE A 59 6.03 -12.60 11.32
CA ILE A 59 5.15 -11.44 11.28
C ILE A 59 5.05 -10.93 12.71
N PHE A 60 5.31 -9.64 12.92
CA PHE A 60 5.17 -9.00 14.23
C PHE A 60 4.66 -7.58 14.07
N SER A 61 3.92 -7.12 15.05
CA SER A 61 3.51 -5.71 15.14
C SER A 61 4.71 -4.89 15.61
N PRO A 62 5.07 -3.78 14.93
CA PRO A 62 6.12 -2.91 15.42
C PRO A 62 5.72 -2.33 16.77
N GLU A 63 6.65 -2.32 17.73
CA GLU A 63 6.42 -1.63 19.00
C GLU A 63 6.26 -0.13 18.75
N ARG A 64 5.31 0.51 19.46
CA ARG A 64 5.15 1.95 19.39
C ARG A 64 6.43 2.61 19.92
N LYS A 65 7.00 3.51 19.13
CA LYS A 65 8.16 4.29 19.58
C LYS A 65 7.72 5.36 20.58
N GLY A 66 8.34 5.34 21.77
CA GLY A 66 8.29 6.41 22.75
C GLY A 66 7.05 6.44 23.65
N ASN A 67 7.20 7.14 24.79
CA ASN A 67 6.09 7.53 25.65
C ASN A 67 5.53 8.86 25.16
N HIS A 68 4.22 9.04 25.26
CA HIS A 68 3.61 10.35 25.03
C HIS A 68 4.11 11.34 26.10
N ILE A 69 4.60 12.50 25.66
CA ILE A 69 4.99 13.59 26.55
C ILE A 69 3.98 14.74 26.41
N ILE A 70 3.48 15.22 27.55
CA ILE A 70 2.70 16.46 27.60
C ILE A 70 3.68 17.59 27.85
N LEU A 71 3.67 18.62 26.99
CA LEU A 71 4.54 19.78 27.13
C LEU A 71 3.81 20.85 27.94
N GLU A 72 4.41 21.25 29.06
CA GLU A 72 3.87 22.27 29.95
C GLU A 72 4.74 23.54 29.93
N GLY A 73 4.12 24.68 30.22
CA GLY A 73 4.73 26.01 30.25
C GLY A 73 3.89 27.06 29.51
N SER A 74 4.51 28.19 29.22
CA SER A 74 3.95 29.21 28.32
C SER A 74 3.96 28.75 26.86
N ASN A 75 3.18 29.43 26.01
CA ASN A 75 3.12 29.11 24.57
C ASN A 75 4.51 29.12 23.91
N GLU A 76 5.38 30.08 24.25
CA GLU A 76 6.73 30.14 23.69
C GLU A 76 7.60 28.95 24.11
N GLU A 77 7.51 28.53 25.37
CA GLU A 77 8.27 27.39 25.90
C GLU A 77 7.81 26.07 25.28
N ILE A 78 6.50 25.89 25.13
CA ILE A 78 5.93 24.70 24.50
C ILE A 78 6.40 24.59 23.05
N VAL A 79 6.33 25.68 22.27
CA VAL A 79 6.78 25.70 20.87
C VAL A 79 8.27 25.38 20.76
N ARG A 80 9.11 25.98 21.62
CA ARG A 80 10.56 25.69 21.64
C ARG A 80 10.84 24.21 21.94
N LYS A 81 10.19 23.65 22.98
CA LYS A 81 10.32 22.24 23.36
C LYS A 81 9.86 21.31 22.22
N LEU A 82 8.73 21.62 21.59
CA LEU A 82 8.18 20.83 20.48
C LEU A 82 9.16 20.76 19.31
N VAL A 83 9.63 21.92 18.84
CA VAL A 83 10.57 21.99 17.71
C VAL A 83 11.88 21.27 18.03
N GLN A 84 12.39 21.41 19.26
CA GLN A 84 13.60 20.71 19.68
C GLN A 84 13.42 19.19 19.69
N ASN A 85 12.29 18.69 20.22
CA ASN A 85 12.01 17.26 20.26
C ASN A 85 11.85 16.67 18.85
N LEU A 86 11.14 17.36 17.95
CA LEU A 86 10.96 16.89 16.57
C LEU A 86 12.29 16.84 15.77
N LYS A 87 13.20 17.78 16.03
CA LYS A 87 14.56 17.74 15.46
C LYS A 87 15.36 16.56 16.00
N ASN A 88 15.29 16.31 17.31
CA ASN A 88 15.99 15.18 17.94
C ASN A 88 15.49 13.83 17.41
N ASP A 89 14.18 13.73 17.15
CA ASP A 89 13.54 12.52 16.61
C ASP A 89 13.81 12.30 15.11
N LYS A 90 14.56 13.19 14.45
CA LYS A 90 14.88 13.13 13.01
C LYS A 90 13.63 12.99 12.13
N ILE A 91 12.52 13.60 12.58
CA ILE A 91 11.27 13.68 11.81
C ILE A 91 11.38 14.79 10.75
N PHE A 92 12.39 15.65 10.86
CA PHE A 92 12.81 16.65 9.89
C PHE A 92 14.27 16.43 9.46
#